data_AF-A0A261C2S2-F1
#
_entry.id   AF-A0A261C2S2-F1
#
_cell.length_a   1.000
_cell.length_b   1.000
_cell.length_c   1.000
_cell.angle_alpha   90.00
_cell.angle_beta   90.00
_cell.angle_gamma   90.00
#
_symmetry.space_group_name_H-M   'P 1'
#
loop_
_entity.id
_entity.type
_entity.pdbx_description
1 polymer ?
#
loop_
_entity_poly.entity_id
_entity_poly.type
_entity_poly.pdbx_seq_one_letter_code
_entity_poly.pdbx_strand_id
1 'polypeptide(L)'
;MKYSDPNWTLPRGVDQRNSALLWIRNQLAGVKNGVVYFGDDDNTYDLRVFEEMRKVEKAGVWPVGIVGGMFVETPILAENGTIIDFNAVWKRERPFPIDMAAFAVNITLILSNPDALFSFDVPRGYQESTFLENVGIHRYNMEPLAEKCTKVYVWHTRTEKSKLSKEMIERLTKKRGFNELEAHALGMGERKGQNFYYPPDFNYKTHKSLNGYHGTHALRERAKKIDQGILVIRFEMPFNIWCLGCHNHVGMGVRYNAEKKKCGMYYTTPLYEFRMKCHLCDNYYVIRTDPKNFDYELVEGCSRQELRFDPTDIQQVGAVDRGFAQKLAADAMFKKEHEAEDKEKAAGEEGRVDKLEWIQERMRDDFSANSYLRAQFRNEKKSLNETRARDANLREKLSIGTTSLLPETEEDRRMASMLTRYKDAKSHDDFLETSRDRIESKRIFGRPDAPDTPSTSSGSSGGPTPSERLKATMKAERDKRINASFSSASSGVNFLGIKRKSTTSLGIQKKKPTTDGADTKDSVKPEAPPPSNPISLIAQEYGDSSDSE
;
A
#
# COMPACT_ATOMS: atom_id res chain seq x y z
N MET A 1 37.32 -31.26 -0.15
CA MET A 1 36.85 -30.94 1.21
C MET A 1 35.36 -30.67 1.17
N LYS A 2 34.62 -31.13 2.17
CA LYS A 2 33.15 -30.99 2.24
C LYS A 2 32.82 -29.85 3.20
N TYR A 3 31.70 -29.17 2.98
CA TYR A 3 31.19 -28.12 3.88
C TYR A 3 30.92 -28.61 5.33
N SER A 4 30.96 -29.92 5.55
CA SER A 4 30.82 -30.60 6.84
C SER A 4 32.12 -30.69 7.64
N ASP A 5 33.26 -30.32 7.08
CA ASP A 5 34.54 -30.42 7.77
C ASP A 5 34.59 -29.39 8.92
N PRO A 6 35.13 -29.73 10.10
CA PRO A 6 35.10 -28.83 11.24
C PRO A 6 35.78 -27.48 10.99
N ASN A 7 35.28 -26.41 11.60
CA ASN A 7 35.77 -25.03 11.45
C ASN A 7 37.27 -24.81 11.73
N TRP A 8 37.97 -25.80 12.27
CA TRP A 8 39.40 -25.77 12.59
C TRP A 8 40.30 -26.50 11.59
N THR A 9 39.73 -27.05 10.51
CA THR A 9 40.48 -27.78 9.48
C THR A 9 41.14 -26.88 8.44
N LEU A 10 40.57 -25.69 8.18
CA LEU A 10 41.17 -24.67 7.31
C LEU A 10 41.28 -23.33 8.06
N PRO A 11 42.40 -22.60 7.94
CA PRO A 11 42.47 -21.22 8.40
C PRO A 11 41.45 -20.35 7.66
N ARG A 12 40.68 -19.54 8.42
CA ARG A 12 39.62 -18.67 7.90
C ARG A 12 40.20 -17.32 7.49
N GLY A 13 39.62 -16.69 6.47
CA GLY A 13 39.96 -15.32 6.07
C GLY A 13 41.23 -15.17 5.24
N VAL A 14 41.93 -16.26 4.88
CA VAL A 14 43.23 -16.22 4.18
C VAL A 14 43.12 -15.51 2.84
N ASP A 15 42.21 -15.94 1.96
CA ASP A 15 42.02 -15.34 0.64
C ASP A 15 41.60 -13.87 0.72
N GLN A 16 40.77 -13.53 1.70
CA GLN A 16 40.26 -12.17 1.88
C GLN A 16 41.39 -11.23 2.33
N ARG A 17 42.20 -11.64 3.30
CA ARG A 17 43.38 -10.87 3.75
C ARG A 17 44.41 -10.73 2.62
N ASN A 18 44.67 -11.79 1.86
CA ASN A 18 45.57 -11.74 0.71
C ASN A 18 45.05 -10.82 -0.41
N SER A 19 43.75 -10.84 -0.68
CA SER A 19 43.13 -9.94 -1.65
C SER A 19 43.27 -8.48 -1.23
N ALA A 20 43.11 -8.18 0.07
CA ALA A 20 43.33 -6.85 0.61
C ALA A 20 44.80 -6.42 0.49
N LEU A 21 45.75 -7.30 0.80
CA LEU A 21 47.18 -7.05 0.62
C LEU A 21 47.55 -6.76 -0.83
N LEU A 22 47.02 -7.54 -1.77
CA LEU A 22 47.22 -7.33 -3.20
C LEU A 22 46.64 -5.99 -3.66
N TRP A 23 45.45 -5.63 -3.16
CA TRP A 23 44.83 -4.33 -3.45
C TRP A 23 45.69 -3.18 -2.92
N ILE A 24 46.18 -3.26 -1.68
CA ILE A 24 47.08 -2.27 -1.08
C ILE A 24 48.34 -2.10 -1.93
N ARG A 25 48.97 -3.20 -2.34
CA ARG A 25 50.18 -3.19 -3.18
C ARG A 25 49.94 -2.53 -4.54
N ASN A 26 48.78 -2.75 -5.14
CA ASN A 26 48.45 -2.21 -6.46
C ASN A 26 48.02 -0.74 -6.42
N GLN A 27 47.19 -0.36 -5.44
CA GLN A 27 46.55 0.96 -5.39
C GLN A 27 47.31 1.97 -4.54
N LEU A 28 48.06 1.52 -3.52
CA LEU A 28 48.75 2.36 -2.54
C LEU A 28 50.27 2.25 -2.62
N ALA A 29 50.83 1.81 -3.75
CA ALA A 29 52.27 1.62 -3.95
C ALA A 29 53.13 2.87 -3.63
N GLY A 30 52.56 4.08 -3.78
CA GLY A 30 53.27 5.34 -3.50
C GLY A 30 53.15 5.85 -2.05
N VAL A 31 52.39 5.19 -1.19
CA VAL A 31 52.11 5.66 0.17
C VAL A 31 53.24 5.24 1.10
N LYS A 32 53.81 6.21 1.82
CA LYS A 32 54.91 5.99 2.79
C LYS A 32 54.45 6.02 4.25
N ASN A 33 53.30 6.64 4.52
CA ASN A 33 52.75 6.79 5.86
C ASN A 33 51.40 6.09 5.94
N GLY A 34 51.33 5.02 6.72
CA GLY A 34 50.11 4.25 6.92
C GLY A 34 50.38 2.99 7.72
N VAL A 35 49.33 2.45 8.30
CA VAL A 35 49.38 1.23 9.11
C VAL A 35 48.30 0.28 8.62
N VAL A 36 48.65 -0.99 8.48
CA VAL A 36 47.76 -2.08 8.11
C VAL A 36 47.45 -2.89 9.37
N TYR A 37 46.15 -2.99 9.68
CA TYR A 37 45.66 -3.75 10.82
C TYR A 37 44.67 -4.81 10.35
N PHE A 38 44.84 -6.05 10.82
CA PHE A 38 43.98 -7.18 10.47
C PHE A 38 42.93 -7.40 11.57
N GLY A 39 41.81 -6.68 11.46
CA GLY A 39 40.67 -6.83 12.36
C GLY A 39 39.63 -7.81 11.85
N ASP A 40 39.42 -8.92 12.54
CA ASP A 40 38.31 -9.86 12.30
C ASP A 40 36.95 -9.25 12.75
N ASP A 41 35.85 -9.72 12.16
CA ASP A 41 34.53 -9.09 12.28
C ASP A 41 33.75 -9.44 13.57
N ASP A 42 34.20 -10.46 14.31
CA ASP A 42 33.59 -10.91 15.57
C ASP A 42 34.31 -10.38 16.83
N ASN A 43 35.47 -9.76 16.66
CA ASN A 43 36.27 -9.19 17.74
C ASN A 43 35.72 -7.84 18.21
N THR A 44 36.08 -7.46 19.44
CA THR A 44 35.68 -6.18 20.05
C THR A 44 36.89 -5.26 20.14
N TYR A 45 36.76 -4.04 19.61
CA TYR A 45 37.83 -3.05 19.52
C TYR A 45 37.46 -1.78 20.29
N ASP A 46 38.28 -1.41 21.28
CA ASP A 46 38.21 -0.09 21.91
C ASP A 46 38.82 0.96 20.97
N LEU A 47 38.21 2.15 20.88
CA LEU A 47 38.69 3.22 20.02
C LEU A 47 40.16 3.59 20.27
N ARG A 48 40.64 3.43 21.51
CA ARG A 48 42.02 3.72 21.90
C ARG A 48 43.05 2.85 21.17
N VAL A 49 42.70 1.64 20.74
CA VAL A 49 43.66 0.80 19.98
C VAL A 49 44.04 1.46 18.65
N PHE A 50 43.11 2.18 18.02
CA PHE A 50 43.38 2.85 16.75
C PHE A 50 44.31 4.05 16.91
N GLU A 51 44.30 4.71 18.07
CA GLU A 51 45.27 5.76 18.39
C GLU A 51 46.64 5.20 18.74
N GLU A 52 46.70 4.03 19.37
CA GLU A 52 47.95 3.33 19.63
C GLU A 52 48.59 2.86 18.32
N MET A 53 47.85 2.17 17.44
CA MET A 53 48.42 1.62 16.21
C MET A 53 48.88 2.71 15.22
N ARG A 54 48.35 3.93 15.28
CA ARG A 54 48.84 5.06 14.47
C ARG A 54 50.28 5.45 14.78
N LYS A 55 50.80 5.10 15.97
CA LYS A 55 52.16 5.40 16.41
C LYS A 55 53.20 4.43 15.86
N VAL A 56 52.77 3.35 15.21
CA VAL A 56 53.63 2.27 14.74
C VAL A 56 54.59 2.75 13.65
N GLU A 57 55.88 2.56 13.87
CA GLU A 57 56.92 2.82 12.87
C GLU A 57 57.22 1.58 12.03
N LYS A 58 57.30 0.39 12.65
CA LYS A 58 57.53 -0.89 11.98
C LYS A 58 56.38 -1.86 12.21
N ALA A 59 56.29 -2.42 13.41
CA ALA A 59 55.23 -3.34 13.80
C ALA A 59 54.89 -3.14 15.27
N GLY A 60 53.65 -2.72 15.55
CA GLY A 60 53.14 -2.55 16.90
C GLY A 60 52.55 -3.84 17.44
N VAL A 61 52.68 -4.07 18.74
CA VAL A 61 52.02 -5.17 19.45
C VAL A 61 51.35 -4.66 20.72
N TRP A 62 50.23 -5.28 21.09
CA TRP A 62 49.50 -4.97 22.33
C TRP A 62 48.80 -6.22 22.90
N PRO A 63 48.36 -6.16 24.18
CA PRO A 63 47.61 -7.24 24.81
C PRO A 63 46.24 -7.47 24.17
N VAL A 64 45.83 -8.73 24.06
CA VAL A 64 44.49 -9.14 23.61
C VAL A 64 43.78 -9.89 24.73
N GLY A 65 42.54 -9.50 25.01
CA GLY A 65 41.69 -10.11 26.01
C GLY A 65 40.96 -11.36 25.49
N ILE A 66 40.75 -12.34 26.38
CA ILE A 66 39.94 -13.56 26.18
C ILE A 66 40.36 -14.34 24.93
N VAL A 67 41.64 -14.71 24.87
CA VAL A 67 42.22 -15.41 23.71
C VAL A 67 43.14 -16.55 24.17
N GLY A 68 43.33 -17.57 23.32
CA GLY A 68 44.24 -18.69 23.60
C GLY A 68 43.89 -19.53 24.84
N GLY A 69 42.67 -19.40 25.38
CA GLY A 69 42.26 -20.03 26.63
C GLY A 69 42.66 -19.26 27.90
N MET A 70 43.10 -18.01 27.75
CA MET A 70 43.50 -17.12 28.85
C MET A 70 42.65 -15.84 28.89
N PHE A 71 42.66 -15.16 30.03
CA PHE A 71 42.04 -13.83 30.15
C PHE A 71 42.76 -12.77 29.32
N VAL A 72 44.09 -12.85 29.22
CA VAL A 72 44.92 -11.92 28.44
C VAL A 72 46.14 -12.65 27.88
N GLU A 73 46.36 -12.56 26.56
CA GLU A 73 47.66 -12.82 25.95
C GLU A 73 48.40 -11.48 25.77
N THR A 74 49.63 -11.38 26.28
CA THR A 74 50.45 -10.17 26.29
C THR A 74 51.94 -10.49 26.13
N PRO A 75 52.72 -9.64 25.43
CA PRO A 75 54.17 -9.72 25.45
C PRO A 75 54.74 -9.42 26.85
N ILE A 76 55.77 -10.17 27.21
CA ILE A 76 56.58 -9.99 28.42
C ILE A 76 57.74 -9.08 28.06
N LEU A 77 57.78 -7.92 28.70
CA LEU A 77 58.79 -6.88 28.45
C LEU A 77 59.94 -6.98 29.45
N ALA A 78 61.16 -6.70 28.98
CA ALA A 78 62.31 -6.43 29.84
C ALA A 78 62.20 -5.05 30.49
N GLU A 79 63.07 -4.77 31.47
CA GLU A 79 63.17 -3.45 32.11
C GLU A 79 63.43 -2.31 31.10
N ASN A 80 64.15 -2.60 30.02
CA ASN A 80 64.43 -1.65 28.94
C ASN A 80 63.26 -1.46 27.95
N GLY A 81 62.15 -2.18 28.12
CA GLY A 81 60.97 -2.10 27.25
C GLY A 81 61.02 -2.96 25.99
N THR A 82 62.07 -3.77 25.77
CA THR A 82 62.11 -4.75 24.67
C THR A 82 61.31 -6.01 25.02
N ILE A 83 60.78 -6.70 24.01
CA ILE A 83 60.02 -7.94 24.20
C ILE A 83 60.99 -9.11 24.37
N ILE A 84 60.92 -9.78 25.52
CA ILE A 84 61.71 -10.99 25.80
C ILE A 84 60.94 -12.23 25.33
N ASP A 85 59.67 -12.31 25.72
CA ASP A 85 58.84 -13.49 25.52
C ASP A 85 57.35 -13.10 25.53
N PHE A 86 56.45 -14.08 25.50
CA PHE A 86 55.01 -13.88 25.59
C PHE A 86 54.42 -14.80 26.65
N ASN A 87 53.31 -14.38 27.28
CA ASN A 87 52.67 -15.16 28.33
C ASN A 87 51.78 -16.33 27.81
N ALA A 88 51.87 -16.68 26.52
CA ALA A 88 50.98 -17.65 25.88
C ALA A 88 51.08 -19.08 26.45
N VAL A 89 49.94 -19.74 26.61
CA VAL A 89 49.83 -21.13 27.07
C VAL A 89 49.75 -22.11 25.91
N TRP A 90 49.07 -21.75 24.83
CA TRP A 90 48.88 -22.63 23.67
C TRP A 90 49.98 -22.43 22.63
N LYS A 91 50.75 -23.49 22.35
CA LYS A 91 51.86 -23.52 21.40
C LYS A 91 52.84 -22.36 21.59
N ARG A 92 53.51 -22.35 22.73
CA ARG A 92 54.44 -21.27 23.13
C ARG A 92 55.73 -21.26 22.29
N GLU A 93 56.06 -22.38 21.67
CA GLU A 93 57.20 -22.54 20.77
C GLU A 93 57.09 -21.73 19.46
N ARG A 94 55.92 -21.13 19.18
CA ARG A 94 55.72 -20.27 18.02
C ARG A 94 56.66 -19.05 18.07
N PRO A 95 57.20 -18.60 16.92
CA PRO A 95 57.96 -17.35 16.84
C PRO A 95 57.17 -16.17 17.40
N PHE A 96 55.89 -16.06 17.06
CA PHE A 96 54.98 -15.05 17.58
C PHE A 96 53.70 -15.73 18.09
N PRO A 97 53.62 -16.08 19.38
CA PRO A 97 52.43 -16.69 19.97
C PRO A 97 51.42 -15.61 20.33
N ILE A 98 50.97 -14.88 19.31
CA ILE A 98 49.98 -13.79 19.41
C ILE A 98 48.82 -14.06 18.45
N ASP A 99 47.70 -13.41 18.70
CA ASP A 99 46.52 -13.44 17.84
C ASP A 99 46.63 -12.42 16.69
N MET A 100 45.85 -12.64 15.61
CA MET A 100 45.76 -11.72 14.48
C MET A 100 45.43 -10.27 14.90
N ALA A 101 44.58 -10.11 15.92
CA ALA A 101 44.17 -8.79 16.40
C ALA A 101 45.20 -8.10 17.31
N ALA A 102 46.32 -8.75 17.63
CA ALA A 102 47.32 -8.28 18.58
C ALA A 102 48.38 -7.34 17.97
N PHE A 103 48.44 -7.22 16.64
CA PHE A 103 49.49 -6.49 15.97
C PHE A 103 49.01 -5.66 14.78
N ALA A 104 49.76 -4.62 14.44
CA ALA A 104 49.62 -3.89 13.19
C ALA A 104 50.99 -3.60 12.59
N VAL A 105 51.04 -3.45 11.27
CA VAL A 105 52.30 -3.33 10.51
C VAL A 105 52.28 -2.05 9.67
N ASN A 106 53.40 -1.36 9.62
CA ASN A 106 53.55 -0.20 8.74
C ASN A 106 53.37 -0.60 7.26
N ILE A 107 52.61 0.20 6.52
CA ILE A 107 52.34 -0.03 5.10
C ILE A 107 53.64 -0.13 4.28
N THR A 108 54.68 0.63 4.64
CA THR A 108 55.97 0.61 3.93
C THR A 108 56.62 -0.77 3.98
N LEU A 109 56.50 -1.48 5.10
CA LEU A 109 57.02 -2.85 5.24
C LEU A 109 56.21 -3.87 4.42
N ILE A 110 54.90 -3.67 4.32
CA ILE A 110 54.02 -4.50 3.48
C ILE A 110 54.34 -4.32 1.99
N LEU A 111 54.68 -3.09 1.59
CA LEU A 111 55.06 -2.77 0.21
C LEU A 111 56.48 -3.23 -0.13
N SER A 112 57.42 -3.16 0.82
CA SER A 112 58.79 -3.63 0.60
C SER A 112 58.92 -5.16 0.53
N ASN A 113 57.95 -5.89 1.08
CA ASN A 113 57.91 -7.35 1.10
C ASN A 113 56.69 -7.85 0.30
N PRO A 114 56.74 -7.84 -1.04
CA PRO A 114 55.59 -8.21 -1.89
C PRO A 114 55.19 -9.68 -1.78
N ASP A 115 56.13 -10.56 -1.40
CA ASP A 115 55.89 -11.99 -1.27
C ASP A 115 55.24 -12.39 0.07
N ALA A 116 55.13 -11.45 1.02
CA ALA A 116 54.51 -11.70 2.30
C ALA A 116 52.98 -11.87 2.16
N LEU A 117 52.53 -13.11 2.15
CA LEU A 117 51.12 -13.50 2.04
C LEU A 117 50.77 -14.56 3.11
N PHE A 118 49.49 -14.66 3.41
CA PHE A 118 48.93 -15.73 4.24
C PHE A 118 48.79 -17.01 3.40
N SER A 119 49.12 -18.18 3.97
CA SER A 119 49.02 -19.48 3.28
C SER A 119 48.03 -20.42 3.95
N PHE A 120 47.44 -21.35 3.20
CA PHE A 120 46.63 -22.44 3.75
C PHE A 120 47.47 -23.61 4.28
N ASP A 121 48.71 -23.73 3.80
CA ASP A 121 49.63 -24.83 4.09
C ASP A 121 50.44 -24.58 5.37
N VAL A 122 49.82 -23.92 6.35
CA VAL A 122 50.47 -23.52 7.60
C VAL A 122 49.83 -24.26 8.78
N PRO A 123 50.61 -24.83 9.71
CA PRO A 123 50.05 -25.47 10.89
C PRO A 123 49.18 -24.51 11.70
N ARG A 124 48.12 -25.03 12.31
CA ARG A 124 47.19 -24.24 13.14
C ARG A 124 47.95 -23.37 14.14
N GLY A 125 47.68 -22.06 14.11
CA GLY A 125 48.26 -21.06 15.01
C GLY A 125 49.58 -20.44 14.56
N TYR A 126 50.16 -20.87 13.44
CA TYR A 126 51.41 -20.32 12.90
C TYR A 126 51.18 -19.27 11.81
N GLN A 127 49.93 -18.90 11.56
CA GLN A 127 49.55 -18.00 10.47
C GLN A 127 50.17 -16.61 10.66
N GLU A 128 50.02 -16.08 11.86
CA GLU A 128 50.52 -14.79 12.31
C GLU A 128 52.05 -14.78 12.29
N SER A 129 52.65 -15.85 12.81
CA SER A 129 54.11 -15.99 12.87
C SER A 129 54.74 -16.00 11.47
N THR A 130 54.21 -16.83 10.56
CA THR A 130 54.72 -16.94 9.19
C THR A 130 54.60 -15.62 8.44
N PHE A 131 53.48 -14.90 8.63
CA PHE A 131 53.29 -13.60 8.00
C PHE A 131 54.27 -12.56 8.54
N LEU A 132 54.43 -12.43 9.86
CA LEU A 132 55.35 -11.46 10.46
C LEU A 132 56.81 -11.72 10.06
N GLU A 133 57.23 -12.98 10.04
CA GLU A 133 58.55 -13.37 9.57
C GLU A 133 58.78 -12.99 8.10
N ASN A 134 57.79 -13.25 7.22
CA ASN A 134 57.87 -12.90 5.81
C ASN A 134 57.91 -11.38 5.55
N VAL A 135 57.41 -10.56 6.49
CA VAL A 135 57.52 -9.10 6.42
C VAL A 135 58.85 -8.58 7.01
N GLY A 136 59.69 -9.47 7.56
CA GLY A 136 60.97 -9.11 8.18
C GLY A 136 60.84 -8.63 9.63
N ILE A 137 59.75 -8.97 10.31
CA ILE A 137 59.53 -8.67 11.73
C ILE A 137 60.09 -9.80 12.59
N HIS A 138 60.77 -9.41 13.67
CA HIS A 138 61.36 -10.28 14.68
C HIS A 138 60.95 -9.77 16.07
N ARG A 139 60.97 -10.62 17.09
CA ARG A 139 60.52 -10.23 18.46
C ARG A 139 61.17 -8.94 18.98
N TYR A 140 62.46 -8.75 18.70
CA TYR A 140 63.23 -7.59 19.17
C TYR A 140 62.93 -6.29 18.44
N ASN A 141 62.27 -6.33 17.27
CA ASN A 141 61.97 -5.14 16.46
C ASN A 141 60.50 -4.71 16.51
N MET A 142 59.68 -5.38 17.32
CA MET A 142 58.30 -4.97 17.56
C MET A 142 58.22 -3.91 18.66
N GLU A 143 57.23 -3.03 18.50
CA GLU A 143 56.98 -1.88 19.36
C GLU A 143 55.84 -2.19 20.34
N PRO A 144 56.11 -2.29 21.65
CA PRO A 144 55.06 -2.55 22.63
C PRO A 144 54.23 -1.29 22.90
N LEU A 145 52.95 -1.34 22.54
CA LEU A 145 51.97 -0.27 22.70
C LEU A 145 50.99 -0.57 23.84
N ALA A 146 49.97 0.28 24.01
CA ALA A 146 48.98 0.20 25.09
C ALA A 146 49.61 0.31 26.49
N GLU A 147 50.34 1.42 26.70
CA GLU A 147 51.06 1.71 27.94
C GLU A 147 52.05 0.60 28.32
N LYS A 148 52.94 0.24 27.37
CA LYS A 148 53.89 -0.88 27.51
C LYS A 148 53.19 -2.21 27.83
N CYS A 149 52.13 -2.50 27.10
CA CYS A 149 51.36 -3.73 27.18
C CYS A 149 50.76 -4.03 28.57
N THR A 150 50.45 -2.98 29.33
CA THR A 150 49.78 -3.08 30.63
C THR A 150 48.26 -2.97 30.52
N LYS A 151 47.74 -2.41 29.42
CA LYS A 151 46.31 -2.23 29.17
C LYS A 151 45.81 -3.05 27.99
N VAL A 152 44.58 -3.53 28.09
CA VAL A 152 43.88 -4.30 27.05
C VAL A 152 42.88 -3.38 26.36
N TYR A 153 43.01 -3.23 25.05
CA TYR A 153 42.10 -2.44 24.21
C TYR A 153 41.39 -3.26 23.13
N VAL A 154 41.69 -4.56 23.04
CA VAL A 154 41.09 -5.48 22.06
C VAL A 154 40.73 -6.78 22.76
N TRP A 155 39.58 -7.35 22.42
CA TRP A 155 39.12 -8.64 22.93
C TRP A 155 38.76 -9.56 21.77
N HIS A 156 39.23 -10.80 21.84
CA HIS A 156 38.84 -11.86 20.90
C HIS A 156 37.47 -12.44 21.29
N THR A 157 36.43 -11.62 21.17
CA THR A 157 35.05 -12.06 21.35
C THR A 157 34.62 -13.01 20.23
N ARG A 158 33.61 -13.84 20.50
CA ARG A 158 32.95 -14.67 19.49
C ARG A 158 31.46 -14.66 19.72
N THR A 159 30.70 -14.42 18.66
CA THR A 159 29.23 -14.45 18.74
C THR A 159 28.74 -15.90 18.80
N GLU A 160 27.84 -16.19 19.75
CA GLU A 160 27.15 -17.48 19.78
C GLU A 160 26.29 -17.62 18.51
N LYS A 161 26.24 -18.83 17.93
CA LYS A 161 25.36 -19.09 16.78
C LYS A 161 23.91 -18.83 17.17
N SER A 162 23.22 -17.98 16.41
CA SER A 162 21.82 -17.65 16.63
C SER A 162 20.93 -18.90 16.54
N LYS A 163 20.10 -19.13 17.55
CA LYS A 163 19.11 -20.21 17.58
C LYS A 163 17.85 -19.78 16.83
N LEU A 164 17.90 -19.81 15.50
CA LEU A 164 16.75 -19.50 14.65
C LEU A 164 15.82 -20.72 14.53
N SER A 165 14.52 -20.48 14.41
CA SER A 165 13.56 -21.56 14.13
C SER A 165 13.80 -22.15 12.73
N LYS A 166 13.40 -23.41 12.51
CA LYS A 166 13.55 -24.07 11.20
C LYS A 166 12.89 -23.28 10.08
N GLU A 167 11.73 -22.69 10.35
CA GLU A 167 10.99 -21.83 9.41
C GLU A 167 11.78 -20.56 9.05
N MET A 168 12.39 -19.89 10.03
CA MET A 168 13.22 -18.72 9.78
C MET A 168 14.46 -19.08 8.97
N ILE A 169 15.10 -20.21 9.25
CA ILE A 169 16.25 -20.71 8.47
C ILE A 169 15.84 -21.00 7.03
N GLU A 170 14.66 -21.59 6.82
CA GLU A 170 14.14 -21.86 5.49
C GLU A 170 13.83 -20.56 4.72
N ARG A 171 13.24 -19.55 5.37
CA ARG A 171 13.05 -18.20 4.81
C ARG A 171 14.39 -17.55 4.45
N LEU A 172 15.39 -17.64 5.32
CA LEU A 172 16.76 -17.13 5.12
C LEU A 172 17.45 -17.80 3.92
N THR A 173 17.34 -19.13 3.83
CA THR A 173 17.92 -19.93 2.74
C THR A 173 17.25 -19.62 1.40
N LYS A 174 15.92 -19.49 1.39
CA LYS A 174 15.14 -19.17 0.17
C LYS A 174 15.19 -17.69 -0.22
N LYS A 175 15.72 -16.82 0.64
CA LYS A 175 15.78 -15.34 0.47
C LYS A 175 14.43 -14.71 0.05
N ARG A 176 13.31 -15.15 0.62
CA ARG A 176 11.97 -14.70 0.20
C ARG A 176 11.05 -14.41 1.38
N GLY A 177 10.14 -13.46 1.16
CA GLY A 177 9.06 -13.14 2.09
C GLY A 177 9.50 -12.37 3.32
N PHE A 178 10.54 -11.54 3.24
CA PHE A 178 10.93 -10.64 4.33
C PHE A 178 10.14 -9.34 4.27
N ASN A 179 9.75 -8.86 5.44
CA ASN A 179 9.29 -7.49 5.60
C ASN A 179 10.47 -6.53 5.53
N GLU A 180 10.23 -5.23 5.33
CA GLU A 180 11.31 -4.25 5.15
C GLU A 180 12.28 -4.20 6.34
N LEU A 181 11.76 -4.33 7.56
CA LEU A 181 12.58 -4.38 8.78
C LEU A 181 13.45 -5.65 8.86
N GLU A 182 12.90 -6.80 8.48
CA GLU A 182 13.62 -8.07 8.45
C GLU A 182 14.71 -8.06 7.37
N ALA A 183 14.42 -7.51 6.19
CA ALA A 183 15.38 -7.36 5.11
C ALA A 183 16.55 -6.43 5.50
N HIS A 184 16.25 -5.33 6.20
CA HIS A 184 17.26 -4.42 6.75
C HIS A 184 18.14 -5.12 7.79
N ALA A 185 17.54 -5.83 8.74
CA ALA A 185 18.29 -6.58 9.76
C ALA A 185 19.20 -7.66 9.15
N LEU A 186 18.83 -8.21 8.00
CA LEU A 186 19.61 -9.22 7.27
C LEU A 186 20.59 -8.64 6.23
N GLY A 187 20.69 -7.31 6.10
CA GLY A 187 21.57 -6.66 5.13
C GLY A 187 21.25 -6.98 3.67
N MET A 188 20.02 -7.41 3.36
CA MET A 188 19.63 -7.85 2.03
C MET A 188 19.00 -6.70 1.24
N GLY A 189 19.71 -6.19 0.23
CA GLY A 189 19.18 -5.38 -0.87
C GLY A 189 18.70 -3.98 -0.45
N GLU A 190 19.63 -3.04 -0.35
CA GLU A 190 19.27 -1.63 -0.12
C GLU A 190 18.49 -1.04 -1.29
N ARG A 191 17.29 -0.51 -1.01
CA ARG A 191 16.49 0.31 -1.94
C ARG A 191 17.24 1.57 -2.42
N LYS A 192 18.23 2.04 -1.65
CA LYS A 192 19.02 3.25 -1.92
C LYS A 192 20.29 3.00 -2.74
N GLY A 193 20.69 1.75 -2.96
CA GLY A 193 21.87 1.40 -3.75
C GLY A 193 23.12 2.15 -3.31
N GLN A 194 23.48 2.08 -2.03
CA GLN A 194 24.60 2.87 -1.49
C GLN A 194 25.95 2.43 -2.08
N ASN A 195 26.06 1.15 -2.48
CA ASN A 195 27.22 0.59 -3.16
C ASN A 195 26.81 -0.03 -4.50
N PHE A 196 27.38 0.47 -5.60
CA PHE A 196 27.29 -0.14 -6.93
C PHE A 196 28.55 -0.95 -7.21
N TYR A 197 28.38 -2.19 -7.67
CA TYR A 197 29.50 -2.98 -8.18
C TYR A 197 29.97 -2.39 -9.51
N TYR A 198 31.22 -1.93 -9.55
CA TYR A 198 31.90 -1.53 -10.76
C TYR A 198 32.77 -2.70 -11.24
N PRO A 199 32.53 -3.26 -12.44
CA PRO A 199 33.38 -4.28 -13.02
C PRO A 199 34.84 -3.81 -13.13
N PRO A 200 35.84 -4.70 -13.03
CA PRO A 200 37.25 -4.32 -13.19
C PRO A 200 37.57 -3.63 -14.51
N ASP A 201 36.82 -3.95 -15.56
CA ASP A 201 36.96 -3.38 -16.91
C ASP A 201 36.31 -1.99 -17.04
N PHE A 202 35.60 -1.50 -16.01
CA PHE A 202 34.91 -0.22 -16.05
C PHE A 202 35.89 0.95 -15.95
N ASN A 203 36.03 1.70 -17.04
CA ASN A 203 36.75 2.96 -17.07
C ASN A 203 35.80 4.17 -17.16
N TYR A 204 35.89 5.09 -16.20
CA TYR A 204 35.03 6.28 -16.14
C TYR A 204 35.21 7.24 -17.33
N LYS A 205 36.41 7.31 -17.93
CA LYS A 205 36.68 8.23 -19.05
C LYS A 205 35.99 7.81 -20.35
N THR A 206 35.87 6.50 -20.58
CA THR A 206 35.26 5.93 -21.78
C THR A 206 33.76 5.71 -21.60
N HIS A 207 33.35 5.10 -20.49
CA HIS A 207 31.96 4.69 -20.28
C HIS A 207 31.08 5.76 -19.62
N LYS A 208 31.68 6.76 -18.93
CA LYS A 208 31.04 7.86 -18.17
C LYS A 208 30.13 7.43 -17.01
N SER A 209 29.29 6.42 -17.20
CA SER A 209 28.36 5.87 -16.21
C SER A 209 28.27 4.36 -16.33
N LEU A 210 27.90 3.68 -15.23
CA LEU A 210 27.70 2.22 -15.22
C LEU A 210 26.63 1.77 -16.22
N ASN A 211 25.58 2.58 -16.40
CA ASN A 211 24.55 2.33 -17.41
C ASN A 211 25.12 2.36 -18.84
N GLY A 212 26.03 3.31 -19.11
CA GLY A 212 26.76 3.40 -20.39
C GLY A 212 27.68 2.21 -20.65
N TYR A 213 28.28 1.63 -19.60
CA TYR A 213 29.06 0.38 -19.69
C TYR A 213 28.18 -0.81 -20.10
N HIS A 214 26.98 -0.93 -19.53
CA HIS A 214 26.02 -1.98 -19.87
C HIS A 214 25.22 -1.71 -21.15
N GLY A 215 25.44 -0.58 -21.83
CA GLY A 215 24.64 -0.19 -23.01
C GLY A 215 23.17 0.08 -22.69
N THR A 216 22.84 0.41 -21.44
CA THR A 216 21.47 0.66 -20.99
C THR A 216 21.25 2.15 -20.75
N HIS A 217 20.05 2.65 -21.04
CA HIS A 217 19.68 4.02 -20.68
C HIS A 217 19.19 4.08 -19.23
N ALA A 218 19.45 5.18 -18.51
CA ALA A 218 19.02 5.35 -17.11
C ALA A 218 17.50 5.22 -16.93
N LEU A 219 16.73 5.68 -17.92
CA LEU A 219 15.26 5.56 -17.96
C LEU A 219 14.76 4.25 -18.60
N ARG A 220 15.67 3.35 -19.01
CA ARG A 220 15.39 2.03 -19.61
C ARG A 220 14.31 2.11 -20.71
N GLU A 221 13.28 1.27 -20.62
CA GLU A 221 12.19 1.16 -21.59
C GLU A 221 11.43 2.48 -21.79
N ARG A 222 11.39 3.38 -20.80
CA ARG A 222 10.73 4.69 -20.94
C ARG A 222 11.40 5.58 -21.97
N ALA A 223 12.69 5.37 -22.21
CA ALA A 223 13.49 6.11 -23.18
C ALA A 223 13.67 5.38 -24.52
N LYS A 224 12.86 4.35 -24.82
CA LYS A 224 12.96 3.59 -26.07
C LYS A 224 12.86 4.47 -27.33
N LYS A 225 12.15 5.60 -27.26
CA LYS A 225 11.96 6.56 -28.37
C LYS A 225 12.66 7.91 -28.12
N ILE A 226 13.72 7.93 -27.31
CA ILE A 226 14.44 9.17 -26.96
C ILE A 226 15.03 9.86 -28.19
N ASP A 227 15.45 9.09 -29.21
CA ASP A 227 16.00 9.63 -30.47
C ASP A 227 14.98 10.50 -31.24
N GLN A 228 13.69 10.23 -31.04
CA GLN A 228 12.58 11.01 -31.60
C GLN A 228 12.13 12.16 -30.67
N GLY A 229 12.82 12.34 -29.54
CA GLY A 229 12.44 13.29 -28.48
C GLY A 229 11.21 12.87 -27.69
N ILE A 230 10.82 11.59 -27.75
CA ILE A 230 9.62 11.06 -27.11
C ILE A 230 10.01 10.28 -25.85
N LEU A 231 9.47 10.69 -24.71
CA LEU A 231 9.66 10.01 -23.43
C LEU A 231 8.33 9.43 -22.95
N VAL A 232 8.30 8.14 -22.58
CA VAL A 232 7.12 7.54 -21.98
C VAL A 232 7.07 7.90 -20.50
N ILE A 233 6.04 8.64 -20.08
CA ILE A 233 5.81 9.05 -18.70
C ILE A 233 4.47 8.51 -18.19
N ARG A 234 4.33 8.45 -16.87
CA ARG A 234 3.03 8.18 -16.26
C ARG A 234 2.29 9.51 -16.10
N PHE A 235 1.22 9.69 -16.85
CA PHE A 235 0.42 10.91 -16.87
C PHE A 235 -0.93 10.64 -16.22
N GLU A 236 -1.34 11.51 -15.31
CA GLU A 236 -2.65 11.48 -14.66
C GLU A 236 -3.58 12.47 -15.37
N MET A 237 -4.79 12.04 -15.71
CA MET A 237 -5.75 12.91 -16.39
C MET A 237 -6.14 14.10 -15.49
N PRO A 238 -5.92 15.35 -15.91
CA PRO A 238 -6.15 16.53 -15.08
C PRO A 238 -7.62 16.92 -14.95
N PHE A 239 -8.47 16.48 -15.87
CA PHE A 239 -9.91 16.76 -15.86
C PHE A 239 -10.68 15.58 -16.47
N ASN A 240 -11.99 15.57 -16.26
CA ASN A 240 -12.88 14.59 -16.86
C ASN A 240 -12.99 14.82 -18.37
N ILE A 241 -12.86 13.74 -19.15
CA ILE A 241 -12.96 13.78 -20.60
C ILE A 241 -13.93 12.73 -21.14
N TRP A 242 -14.51 13.02 -22.29
CA TRP A 242 -15.28 12.09 -23.12
C TRP A 242 -14.43 11.62 -24.28
N CYS A 243 -14.36 10.30 -24.47
CA CYS A 243 -13.70 9.71 -25.63
C CYS A 243 -14.55 9.89 -26.89
N LEU A 244 -14.02 10.46 -27.96
CA LEU A 244 -14.77 10.53 -29.24
C LEU A 244 -14.88 9.18 -29.96
N GLY A 245 -14.11 8.17 -29.57
CA GLY A 245 -14.16 6.83 -30.15
C GLY A 245 -15.25 5.96 -29.52
N CYS A 246 -15.16 5.71 -28.21
CA CYS A 246 -16.09 4.84 -27.48
C CYS A 246 -17.16 5.58 -26.68
N HIS A 247 -17.16 6.92 -26.70
CA HIS A 247 -18.15 7.78 -26.01
C HIS A 247 -18.27 7.53 -24.49
N ASN A 248 -17.30 6.82 -23.91
CA ASN A 248 -17.22 6.58 -22.48
C ASN A 248 -16.49 7.72 -21.76
N HIS A 249 -16.90 7.96 -20.52
CA HIS A 249 -16.29 8.92 -19.62
C HIS A 249 -14.96 8.39 -19.06
N VAL A 250 -13.93 9.23 -19.08
CA VAL A 250 -12.67 9.02 -18.38
C VAL A 250 -12.57 10.05 -17.26
N GLY A 251 -12.61 9.58 -16.03
CA GLY A 251 -12.50 10.44 -14.85
C GLY A 251 -11.12 11.06 -14.68
N MET A 252 -11.09 12.17 -13.95
CA MET A 252 -9.88 12.79 -13.42
C MET A 252 -9.06 11.80 -12.58
N GLY A 253 -7.74 11.87 -12.70
CA GLY A 253 -6.79 11.03 -11.95
C GLY A 253 -6.54 9.64 -12.56
N VAL A 254 -7.21 9.27 -13.66
CA VAL A 254 -6.90 8.02 -14.37
C VAL A 254 -5.48 8.11 -14.95
N ARG A 255 -4.68 7.06 -14.71
CA ARG A 255 -3.25 7.00 -15.04
C ARG A 255 -3.02 6.33 -16.40
N TYR A 256 -2.28 7.00 -17.27
CA TYR A 256 -1.87 6.50 -18.58
C TYR A 256 -0.35 6.47 -18.73
N ASN A 257 0.14 5.55 -19.54
CA ASN A 257 1.49 5.64 -20.10
C ASN A 257 1.41 6.54 -21.33
N ALA A 258 1.81 7.81 -21.17
CA ALA A 258 1.72 8.83 -22.19
C ALA A 258 3.08 9.05 -22.86
N GLU A 259 3.06 9.23 -24.17
CA GLU A 259 4.20 9.69 -24.97
C GLU A 259 4.31 11.21 -24.82
N LYS A 260 5.32 11.68 -24.10
CA LYS A 260 5.65 13.11 -23.93
C LYS A 260 6.57 13.54 -25.06
N LYS A 261 6.12 14.50 -25.86
CA LYS A 261 6.88 15.16 -26.92
C LYS A 261 6.97 16.66 -26.66
N LYS A 262 8.11 17.28 -26.93
CA LYS A 262 8.25 18.75 -26.91
C LYS A 262 7.83 19.30 -28.27
N CYS A 263 6.76 20.09 -28.34
CA CYS A 263 6.22 20.63 -29.59
C CYS A 263 6.65 22.08 -29.85
N GLY A 264 6.91 22.88 -28.80
CA GLY A 264 7.26 24.29 -28.96
C GLY A 264 7.74 24.96 -27.67
N MET A 265 7.71 26.29 -27.67
CA MET A 265 8.06 27.15 -26.54
C MET A 265 7.04 28.28 -26.42
N TYR A 266 6.59 28.56 -25.20
CA TYR A 266 5.84 29.75 -24.84
C TYR A 266 6.74 30.66 -24.01
N TYR A 267 7.27 31.71 -24.65
CA TYR A 267 8.41 32.50 -24.14
C TYR A 267 9.59 31.60 -23.73
N THR A 268 9.79 31.37 -22.44
CA THR A 268 10.86 30.51 -21.87
C THR A 268 10.39 29.09 -21.52
N THR A 269 9.08 28.83 -21.51
CA THR A 269 8.50 27.57 -21.01
C THR A 269 8.25 26.58 -22.16
N PRO A 270 8.76 25.33 -22.08
CA PRO A 270 8.49 24.32 -23.09
C PRO A 270 7.01 23.94 -23.14
N LEU A 271 6.48 23.88 -24.35
CA LEU A 271 5.16 23.29 -24.63
C LEU A 271 5.34 21.80 -24.84
N TYR A 272 4.57 21.01 -24.08
CA TYR A 272 4.56 19.56 -24.18
C TYR A 272 3.25 19.07 -24.75
N GLU A 273 3.36 18.10 -25.65
CA GLU A 273 2.27 17.32 -26.21
C GLU A 273 2.32 15.92 -25.59
N PHE A 274 1.19 15.47 -25.06
CA PHE A 274 1.01 14.15 -24.46
C PHE A 274 0.05 13.34 -25.32
N ARG A 275 0.55 12.25 -25.88
CA ARG A 275 -0.24 11.29 -26.64
C ARG A 275 -0.46 10.03 -25.84
N MET A 276 -1.71 9.61 -25.68
CA MET A 276 -2.05 8.40 -24.91
C MET A 276 -3.24 7.67 -25.49
N LYS A 277 -3.30 6.36 -25.24
CA LYS A 277 -4.37 5.47 -25.73
C LYS A 277 -5.51 5.39 -24.71
N CYS A 278 -6.75 5.34 -25.18
CA CYS A 278 -7.90 5.00 -24.34
C CYS A 278 -7.72 3.60 -23.71
N HIS A 279 -8.20 3.41 -22.48
CA HIS A 279 -8.21 2.09 -21.83
C HIS A 279 -9.38 1.19 -22.30
N LEU A 280 -10.39 1.78 -22.95
CA LEU A 280 -11.60 1.09 -23.42
C LEU A 280 -11.62 0.85 -24.93
N CYS A 281 -10.81 1.57 -25.71
CA CYS A 281 -10.79 1.44 -27.18
C CYS A 281 -9.39 1.71 -27.75
N ASP A 282 -9.26 1.55 -29.07
CA ASP A 282 -8.00 1.79 -29.78
C ASP A 282 -7.74 3.25 -30.16
N ASN A 283 -8.63 4.16 -29.79
CA ASN A 283 -8.47 5.59 -30.07
C ASN A 283 -7.37 6.23 -29.19
N TYR A 284 -6.71 7.25 -29.75
CA TYR A 284 -5.69 8.03 -29.07
C TYR A 284 -6.19 9.45 -28.78
N TYR A 285 -5.75 9.99 -27.67
CA TYR A 285 -5.97 11.39 -27.31
C TYR A 285 -4.64 12.14 -27.35
N VAL A 286 -4.69 13.38 -27.83
CA VAL A 286 -3.55 14.29 -27.85
C VAL A 286 -3.91 15.54 -27.06
N ILE A 287 -3.13 15.80 -26.00
CA ILE A 287 -3.33 16.92 -25.09
C ILE A 287 -2.06 17.78 -25.06
N ARG A 288 -2.20 19.10 -25.12
CA ARG A 288 -1.09 20.06 -25.05
C ARG A 288 -1.17 20.92 -23.79
N THR A 289 -0.02 21.28 -23.23
CA THR A 289 0.06 22.26 -22.14
C THR A 289 -0.20 23.66 -22.65
N ASP A 290 -1.06 24.44 -21.99
CA ASP A 290 -1.23 25.88 -22.22
C ASP A 290 -0.81 26.69 -20.98
N PRO A 291 0.43 27.23 -20.98
CA PRO A 291 0.94 28.02 -19.86
C PRO A 291 0.22 29.35 -19.65
N LYS A 292 -0.51 29.89 -20.64
CA LYS A 292 -1.19 31.19 -20.52
C LYS A 292 -2.39 31.10 -19.59
N ASN A 293 -3.16 30.02 -19.70
CA ASN A 293 -4.38 29.80 -18.95
C ASN A 293 -4.20 28.81 -17.78
N PHE A 294 -2.96 28.36 -17.54
CA PHE A 294 -2.64 27.29 -16.58
C PHE A 294 -3.50 26.02 -16.77
N ASP A 295 -3.77 25.68 -18.03
CA ASP A 295 -4.68 24.59 -18.40
C ASP A 295 -4.05 23.71 -19.48
N TYR A 296 -4.79 22.70 -19.92
CA TYR A 296 -4.42 21.87 -21.07
C TYR A 296 -5.45 22.01 -22.19
N GLU A 297 -4.94 22.12 -23.41
CA GLU A 297 -5.73 22.14 -24.64
C GLU A 297 -5.90 20.71 -25.17
N LEU A 298 -7.15 20.29 -25.41
CA LEU A 298 -7.46 19.00 -26.02
C LEU A 298 -7.41 19.18 -27.53
N VAL A 299 -6.43 18.56 -28.19
CA VAL A 299 -6.21 18.74 -29.64
C VAL A 299 -6.99 17.69 -30.43
N GLU A 300 -6.90 16.41 -30.02
CA GLU A 300 -7.48 15.30 -30.77
C GLU A 300 -8.05 14.21 -29.87
N GLY A 301 -9.14 13.59 -30.34
CA GLY A 301 -9.67 12.31 -29.85
C GLY A 301 -10.52 12.37 -28.59
N CYS A 302 -10.56 13.50 -27.89
CA CYS A 302 -11.35 13.69 -26.68
C CYS A 302 -11.98 15.08 -26.61
N SER A 303 -13.11 15.15 -25.90
CA SER A 303 -13.76 16.41 -25.51
C SER A 303 -13.74 16.53 -24.00
N ARG A 304 -13.65 17.76 -23.48
CA ARG A 304 -13.69 18.01 -22.04
C ARG A 304 -15.11 17.92 -21.53
N GLN A 305 -15.29 17.31 -20.35
CA GLN A 305 -16.54 17.51 -19.61
C GLN A 305 -16.47 18.88 -18.94
N GLU A 306 -17.22 19.85 -19.46
CA GLU A 306 -17.34 21.17 -18.84
C GLU A 306 -18.25 21.07 -17.61
N LEU A 307 -17.62 21.02 -16.43
CA LEU A 307 -18.29 21.16 -15.12
C LEU A 307 -18.01 22.54 -14.52
N ARG A 308 -17.46 23.48 -15.31
CA ARG A 308 -17.31 24.87 -14.89
C ARG A 308 -18.70 25.49 -14.96
N PHE A 309 -19.40 25.46 -13.84
CA PHE A 309 -20.60 26.24 -13.65
C PHE A 309 -20.21 27.70 -13.65
N ASP A 310 -20.89 28.51 -14.46
CA ASP A 310 -20.80 29.95 -14.27
C ASP A 310 -21.38 30.28 -12.88
N PRO A 311 -20.70 31.11 -12.07
CA PRO A 311 -21.18 31.48 -10.73
C PRO A 311 -22.62 32.02 -10.74
N THR A 312 -23.03 32.61 -11.86
CA THR A 312 -24.38 33.11 -12.13
C THR A 312 -25.45 32.00 -12.08
N ASP A 313 -25.14 30.79 -12.57
CA ASP A 313 -26.11 29.68 -12.65
C ASP A 313 -26.41 29.07 -11.27
N ILE A 314 -25.49 29.22 -10.30
CA ILE A 314 -25.63 28.68 -8.93
C ILE A 314 -26.30 29.71 -8.00
N GLN A 315 -26.63 30.92 -8.49
CA GLN A 315 -27.03 32.07 -7.65
C GLN A 315 -26.01 32.37 -6.54
N GLN A 316 -24.77 31.91 -6.70
CA GLN A 316 -23.69 32.25 -5.80
C GLN A 316 -23.18 33.63 -6.22
N VAL A 317 -22.89 34.51 -5.25
CA VAL A 317 -22.32 35.82 -5.55
C VAL A 317 -20.94 35.60 -6.17
N GLY A 318 -20.88 35.59 -7.50
CA GLY A 318 -19.64 35.53 -8.25
C GLY A 318 -18.75 36.72 -7.91
N ALA A 319 -17.46 36.62 -8.25
CA ALA A 319 -16.59 37.78 -8.23
C ALA A 319 -17.21 38.84 -9.15
N VAL A 320 -17.69 39.92 -8.54
CA VAL A 320 -18.36 41.02 -9.22
C VAL A 320 -17.43 41.51 -10.33
N ASP A 321 -17.90 41.49 -11.58
CA ASP A 321 -17.08 41.94 -12.71
C ASP A 321 -16.50 43.33 -12.38
N ARG A 322 -15.23 43.56 -12.73
CA ARG A 322 -14.51 44.78 -12.37
C ARG A 322 -15.25 46.02 -12.86
N GLY A 323 -15.93 45.92 -14.00
CA GLY A 323 -16.80 46.97 -14.52
C GLY A 323 -18.04 47.22 -13.66
N PHE A 324 -18.68 46.17 -13.14
CA PHE A 324 -19.84 46.30 -12.24
C PHE A 324 -19.42 46.85 -10.87
N ALA A 325 -18.31 46.37 -10.30
CA ALA A 325 -17.77 46.92 -9.05
C ALA A 325 -17.41 48.41 -9.19
N GLN A 326 -16.86 48.81 -10.34
CA GLN A 326 -16.56 50.21 -10.63
C GLN A 326 -17.84 51.05 -10.76
N LYS A 327 -18.91 50.54 -11.38
CA LYS A 327 -20.21 51.23 -11.45
C LYS A 327 -20.86 51.36 -10.07
N LEU A 328 -20.80 50.32 -9.25
CA LEU A 328 -21.35 50.32 -7.89
C LEU A 328 -20.59 51.28 -6.93
N ALA A 329 -19.31 51.55 -7.23
CA ALA A 329 -18.51 52.54 -6.52
C ALA A 329 -18.69 53.97 -7.05
N ALA A 330 -18.89 54.14 -8.37
CA ALA A 330 -18.99 55.44 -9.02
C ALA A 330 -20.40 56.05 -8.98
N ASP A 331 -21.45 55.24 -9.03
CA ASP A 331 -22.84 55.70 -9.11
C ASP A 331 -23.62 55.38 -7.82
N ALA A 332 -24.02 56.44 -7.11
CA ALA A 332 -24.76 56.34 -5.86
C ALA A 332 -26.21 55.88 -6.05
N MET A 333 -26.83 56.16 -7.22
CA MET A 333 -28.20 55.72 -7.52
C MET A 333 -28.21 54.22 -7.81
N PHE A 334 -27.28 53.76 -8.64
CA PHE A 334 -27.11 52.33 -8.94
C PHE A 334 -26.90 51.48 -7.68
N LYS A 335 -26.08 51.97 -6.74
CA LYS A 335 -25.86 51.30 -5.45
C LYS A 335 -27.15 51.20 -4.62
N LYS A 336 -27.95 52.27 -4.58
CA LYS A 336 -29.21 52.31 -3.84
C LYS A 336 -30.26 51.36 -4.42
N GLU A 337 -30.32 51.23 -5.75
CA GLU A 337 -31.22 50.30 -6.43
C GLU A 337 -30.86 48.84 -6.10
N HIS A 338 -29.57 48.48 -6.16
CA HIS A 338 -29.12 47.13 -5.79
C HIS A 338 -29.33 46.83 -4.30
N GLU A 339 -29.10 47.82 -3.42
CA GLU A 339 -29.36 47.67 -1.99
C GLU A 339 -30.87 47.47 -1.70
N ALA A 340 -31.75 48.06 -2.51
CA ALA A 340 -33.19 47.85 -2.40
C ALA A 340 -33.61 46.46 -2.90
N GLU A 341 -33.08 46.02 -4.05
CA GLU A 341 -33.30 44.66 -4.57
C GLU A 341 -32.80 43.58 -3.61
N ASP A 342 -31.64 43.79 -2.98
CA ASP A 342 -31.09 42.85 -2.00
C ASP A 342 -31.98 42.75 -0.75
N LYS A 343 -32.57 43.86 -0.31
CA LYS A 343 -33.55 43.87 0.80
C LYS A 343 -34.85 43.16 0.43
N GLU A 344 -35.32 43.32 -0.80
CA GLU A 344 -36.52 42.62 -1.29
C GLU A 344 -36.28 41.11 -1.38
N LYS A 345 -35.12 40.68 -1.89
CA LYS A 345 -34.70 39.28 -1.91
C LYS A 345 -34.58 38.72 -0.49
N ALA A 346 -33.95 39.45 0.43
CA ALA A 346 -33.81 39.04 1.82
C ALA A 346 -35.17 38.86 2.51
N ALA A 347 -36.12 39.78 2.28
CA ALA A 347 -37.49 39.67 2.80
C ALA A 347 -38.26 38.49 2.19
N GLY A 348 -38.05 38.18 0.90
CA GLY A 348 -38.63 37.00 0.25
C GLY A 348 -38.09 35.68 0.81
N GLU A 349 -36.82 35.67 1.24
CA GLU A 349 -36.15 34.48 1.79
C GLU A 349 -36.36 34.27 3.30
N GLU A 350 -36.84 35.28 4.04
CA GLU A 350 -36.98 35.24 5.51
C GLU A 350 -37.84 34.06 5.98
N GLY A 351 -38.87 33.67 5.21
CA GLY A 351 -39.72 32.50 5.50
C GLY A 351 -39.25 31.17 4.91
N ARG A 352 -38.11 31.13 4.20
CA ARG A 352 -37.56 29.90 3.62
C ARG A 352 -36.93 29.02 4.69
N VAL A 353 -36.26 29.64 5.67
CA VAL A 353 -35.67 28.94 6.82
C VAL A 353 -36.77 28.26 7.65
N ASP A 354 -37.84 28.98 7.97
CA ASP A 354 -39.00 28.42 8.68
C ASP A 354 -39.65 27.23 7.94
N LYS A 355 -39.74 27.30 6.60
CA LYS A 355 -40.22 26.18 5.77
C LYS A 355 -39.28 24.97 5.85
N LEU A 356 -37.97 25.21 5.85
CA LEU A 356 -36.97 24.14 5.99
C LEU A 356 -37.01 23.52 7.39
N GLU A 357 -37.13 24.34 8.44
CA GLU A 357 -37.33 23.87 9.82
C GLU A 357 -38.60 23.04 9.94
N TRP A 358 -39.72 23.47 9.34
CA TRP A 358 -40.97 22.71 9.34
C TRP A 358 -40.83 21.35 8.63
N ILE A 359 -40.12 21.30 7.50
CA ILE A 359 -39.83 20.04 6.78
C ILE A 359 -38.91 19.14 7.64
N GLN A 360 -37.93 19.72 8.32
CA GLN A 360 -37.01 19.00 9.20
C GLN A 360 -37.71 18.45 10.44
N GLU A 361 -38.63 19.21 11.06
CA GLU A 361 -39.45 18.75 12.17
C GLU A 361 -40.35 17.57 11.78
N ARG A 362 -40.86 17.53 10.54
CA ARG A 362 -41.59 16.38 10.00
C ARG A 362 -40.71 15.13 9.82
N MET A 363 -39.42 15.32 9.62
CA MET A 363 -38.41 14.27 9.41
C MET A 363 -37.66 13.88 10.70
N ARG A 364 -38.16 14.27 11.88
CA ARG A 364 -37.50 14.04 13.18
C ARG A 364 -37.15 12.58 13.50
N ASP A 365 -37.81 11.62 12.86
CA ASP A 365 -37.48 10.19 12.94
C ASP A 365 -36.55 9.73 11.80
N ASP A 366 -35.40 10.41 11.64
CA ASP A 366 -34.36 10.14 10.65
C ASP A 366 -33.95 8.66 10.59
N PHE A 367 -33.90 7.98 11.75
CA PHE A 367 -33.50 6.58 11.81
C PHE A 367 -34.50 5.65 11.11
N SER A 368 -35.80 5.90 11.25
CA SER A 368 -36.84 5.04 10.68
C SER A 368 -36.94 5.20 9.16
N ALA A 369 -36.92 6.46 8.67
CA ALA A 369 -36.92 6.78 7.26
C ALA A 369 -35.64 6.28 6.57
N ASN A 370 -34.47 6.50 7.18
CA ASN A 370 -33.21 5.99 6.64
C ASN A 370 -33.12 4.46 6.70
N SER A 371 -33.67 3.82 7.73
CA SER A 371 -33.72 2.35 7.81
C SER A 371 -34.62 1.76 6.71
N TYR A 372 -35.77 2.39 6.45
CA TYR A 372 -36.67 2.00 5.37
C TYR A 372 -36.01 2.17 4.00
N LEU A 373 -35.41 3.34 3.71
CA LEU A 373 -34.69 3.59 2.47
C LEU A 373 -33.52 2.61 2.29
N ARG A 374 -32.73 2.37 3.33
CA ARG A 374 -31.66 1.35 3.29
C ARG A 374 -32.21 -0.06 3.03
N ALA A 375 -33.38 -0.40 3.56
CA ALA A 375 -34.03 -1.67 3.28
C ALA A 375 -34.49 -1.77 1.82
N GLN A 376 -35.07 -0.70 1.28
CA GLN A 376 -35.46 -0.60 -0.13
C GLN A 376 -34.25 -0.75 -1.07
N PHE A 377 -33.19 0.03 -0.85
CA PHE A 377 -31.96 -0.05 -1.65
C PHE A 377 -31.25 -1.40 -1.53
N ARG A 378 -31.30 -2.06 -0.36
CA ARG A 378 -30.78 -3.43 -0.21
C ARG A 378 -31.58 -4.43 -1.05
N ASN A 379 -32.91 -4.32 -1.04
CA ASN A 379 -33.77 -5.18 -1.84
C ASN A 379 -33.58 -4.95 -3.34
N GLU A 380 -33.46 -3.69 -3.77
CA GLU A 380 -33.20 -3.31 -5.16
C GLU A 380 -31.81 -3.75 -5.63
N LYS A 381 -30.78 -3.56 -4.80
CA LYS A 381 -29.44 -4.07 -5.10
C LYS A 381 -29.43 -5.60 -5.23
N LYS A 382 -30.21 -6.29 -4.39
CA LYS A 382 -30.36 -7.74 -4.47
C LYS A 382 -31.03 -8.16 -5.78
N SER A 383 -32.15 -7.54 -6.17
CA SER A 383 -32.86 -7.86 -7.42
C SER A 383 -32.00 -7.57 -8.66
N LEU A 384 -31.25 -6.46 -8.68
CA LEU A 384 -30.31 -6.13 -9.74
C LEU A 384 -29.17 -7.15 -9.83
N ASN A 385 -28.61 -7.57 -8.69
CA ASN A 385 -27.52 -8.56 -8.68
C ASN A 385 -28.00 -9.95 -9.13
N GLU A 386 -29.21 -10.35 -8.72
CA GLU A 386 -29.84 -11.58 -9.20
C GLU A 386 -30.10 -11.55 -10.71
N THR A 387 -30.52 -10.39 -11.24
CA THR A 387 -30.74 -10.21 -12.68
C THR A 387 -29.41 -10.27 -13.45
N ARG A 388 -28.38 -9.56 -12.99
CA ARG A 388 -27.03 -9.64 -13.58
C ARG A 388 -26.47 -11.07 -13.57
N ALA A 389 -26.69 -11.83 -12.50
CA ALA A 389 -26.26 -13.22 -12.40
C ALA A 389 -27.03 -14.13 -13.38
N ARG A 390 -28.35 -13.94 -13.53
CA ARG A 390 -29.18 -14.62 -14.54
C ARG A 390 -28.68 -14.32 -15.95
N ASP A 391 -28.45 -13.05 -16.25
CA ASP A 391 -27.98 -12.59 -17.56
C ASP A 391 -26.59 -13.15 -17.88
N ALA A 392 -25.68 -13.17 -16.91
CA ALA A 392 -24.37 -13.79 -17.06
C ALA A 392 -24.46 -15.30 -17.35
N ASN A 393 -25.35 -16.02 -16.66
CA ASN A 393 -25.56 -17.46 -16.90
C ASN A 393 -26.19 -17.74 -18.28
N LEU A 394 -27.12 -16.88 -18.73
CA LEU A 394 -27.69 -16.97 -20.07
C LEU A 394 -26.63 -16.72 -21.15
N ARG A 395 -25.76 -15.73 -20.96
CA ARG A 395 -24.64 -15.44 -21.88
C ARG A 395 -23.66 -16.61 -21.99
N GLU A 396 -23.33 -17.25 -20.87
CA GLU A 396 -22.49 -18.45 -20.84
C GLU A 396 -23.14 -19.60 -21.60
N LYS A 397 -24.42 -19.90 -21.33
CA LYS A 397 -25.17 -20.97 -22.00
C LYS A 397 -25.34 -20.75 -23.50
N LEU A 398 -25.59 -19.52 -23.92
CA LEU A 398 -25.82 -19.16 -25.32
C LEU A 398 -24.52 -18.85 -26.05
N SER A 399 -23.36 -18.86 -25.37
CA SER A 399 -22.05 -18.48 -25.92
C SER A 399 -22.04 -17.11 -26.61
N ILE A 400 -22.91 -16.20 -26.14
CA ILE A 400 -23.00 -14.82 -26.65
C ILE A 400 -22.03 -13.99 -25.83
N GLY A 401 -20.93 -13.55 -26.43
CA GLY A 401 -19.75 -12.94 -25.79
C GLY A 401 -20.01 -11.66 -24.97
N THR A 402 -19.46 -10.51 -25.41
CA THR A 402 -19.43 -9.24 -24.63
C THR A 402 -20.69 -8.39 -24.72
N THR A 403 -21.67 -8.76 -25.55
CA THR A 403 -22.91 -8.02 -25.76
C THR A 403 -23.77 -7.95 -24.49
N SER A 404 -24.20 -6.73 -24.13
CA SER A 404 -25.08 -6.51 -22.99
C SER A 404 -26.50 -6.95 -23.34
N LEU A 405 -27.12 -7.75 -22.46
CA LEU A 405 -28.53 -8.09 -22.59
C LEU A 405 -29.38 -6.88 -22.17
N LEU A 406 -30.37 -6.55 -22.98
CA LEU A 406 -31.36 -5.52 -22.68
C LEU A 406 -32.47 -6.14 -21.80
N PRO A 407 -33.16 -5.34 -20.97
CA PRO A 407 -34.31 -5.82 -20.22
C PRO A 407 -35.42 -6.30 -21.16
N GLU A 408 -36.12 -7.35 -20.75
CA GLU A 408 -37.23 -7.93 -21.51
C GLU A 408 -38.36 -6.90 -21.71
N THR A 409 -38.77 -6.69 -22.96
CA THR A 409 -39.94 -5.85 -23.26
C THR A 409 -41.22 -6.68 -23.26
N GLU A 410 -42.39 -6.03 -23.12
CA GLU A 410 -43.68 -6.75 -23.16
C GLU A 410 -43.94 -7.44 -24.51
N GLU A 411 -43.40 -6.89 -25.59
CA GLU A 411 -43.53 -7.43 -26.95
C GLU A 411 -42.73 -8.74 -27.10
N ASP A 412 -41.51 -8.77 -26.57
CA ASP A 412 -40.67 -9.98 -26.54
C ASP A 412 -41.35 -11.11 -25.77
N ARG A 413 -42.00 -10.78 -24.63
CA ARG A 413 -42.75 -11.76 -23.83
C ARG A 413 -43.92 -12.34 -24.61
N ARG A 414 -44.63 -11.51 -25.38
CA ARG A 414 -45.76 -11.97 -26.22
C ARG A 414 -45.27 -12.86 -27.36
N MET A 415 -44.19 -12.48 -28.05
CA MET A 415 -43.61 -13.29 -29.12
C MET A 415 -43.06 -14.63 -28.60
N ALA A 416 -42.33 -14.63 -27.49
CA ALA A 416 -41.82 -15.85 -26.85
C ALA A 416 -42.97 -16.77 -26.40
N SER A 417 -44.05 -16.21 -25.85
CA SER A 417 -45.26 -16.97 -25.49
C SER A 417 -45.97 -17.56 -26.71
N MET A 418 -45.98 -16.85 -27.84
CA MET A 418 -46.56 -17.35 -29.08
C MET A 418 -45.70 -18.50 -29.65
N LEU A 419 -44.38 -18.37 -29.67
CA LEU A 419 -43.45 -19.41 -30.15
C LEU A 419 -43.47 -20.70 -29.31
N THR A 420 -43.61 -20.58 -27.99
CA THR A 420 -43.73 -21.76 -27.11
C THR A 420 -45.04 -22.52 -27.35
N ARG A 421 -46.16 -21.81 -27.57
CA ARG A 421 -47.44 -22.44 -27.92
C ARG A 421 -47.40 -23.25 -29.23
N TYR A 422 -46.58 -22.85 -30.19
CA TYR A 422 -46.42 -23.60 -31.45
C TYR A 422 -45.45 -24.79 -31.33
N LYS A 423 -44.54 -24.80 -30.34
CA LYS A 423 -43.66 -25.96 -30.06
C LYS A 423 -44.34 -27.08 -29.28
N ASP A 424 -45.38 -26.77 -28.51
CA ASP A 424 -46.14 -27.75 -27.70
C ASP A 424 -47.27 -28.47 -28.47
N ALA A 425 -47.31 -28.36 -29.81
CA ALA A 425 -48.10 -29.27 -30.63
C ALA A 425 -47.42 -30.65 -30.63
N LYS A 426 -47.55 -31.38 -29.52
CA LYS A 426 -47.00 -32.73 -29.34
C LYS A 426 -47.47 -33.61 -30.50
N SER A 427 -46.52 -34.20 -31.22
CA SER A 427 -46.86 -35.20 -32.22
C SER A 427 -47.43 -36.43 -31.51
N HIS A 428 -48.19 -37.25 -32.25
CA HIS A 428 -48.72 -38.51 -31.71
C HIS A 428 -47.61 -39.40 -31.11
N ASP A 429 -46.39 -39.34 -31.66
CA ASP A 429 -45.23 -40.08 -31.15
C ASP A 429 -44.75 -39.61 -29.78
N ASP A 430 -44.73 -38.29 -29.54
CA ASP A 430 -44.35 -37.73 -28.22
C ASP A 430 -45.34 -38.14 -27.12
N PHE A 431 -46.62 -38.33 -27.49
CA PHE A 431 -47.64 -38.83 -26.57
C PHE A 431 -47.44 -40.32 -26.25
N LEU A 432 -47.00 -41.12 -27.23
CA LEU A 432 -46.67 -42.53 -27.02
C LEU A 432 -45.40 -42.69 -26.17
N GLU A 433 -44.40 -41.84 -26.37
CA GLU A 433 -43.13 -41.88 -25.63
C GLU A 433 -43.34 -41.49 -24.17
N THR A 434 -44.05 -40.38 -23.92
CA THR A 434 -44.44 -39.99 -22.55
C THR A 434 -45.37 -41.01 -21.87
N SER A 435 -46.22 -41.71 -22.64
CA SER A 435 -47.02 -42.82 -22.12
C SER A 435 -46.18 -44.04 -21.78
N ARG A 436 -45.15 -44.36 -22.58
CA ARG A 436 -44.18 -45.44 -22.30
C ARG A 436 -43.36 -45.15 -21.06
N ASP A 437 -42.80 -43.95 -20.93
CA ASP A 437 -42.04 -43.53 -19.74
C ASP A 437 -42.91 -43.58 -18.47
N ARG A 438 -44.19 -43.22 -18.60
CA ARG A 438 -45.16 -43.32 -17.50
C ARG A 438 -45.54 -44.77 -17.16
N ILE A 439 -45.41 -45.71 -18.11
CA ILE A 439 -45.63 -47.14 -17.88
C ILE A 439 -44.36 -47.79 -17.31
N GLU A 440 -43.16 -47.42 -17.75
CA GLU A 440 -41.88 -47.87 -17.19
C GLU A 440 -41.66 -47.37 -15.76
N SER A 441 -42.09 -46.15 -15.45
CA SER A 441 -42.02 -45.60 -14.09
C SER A 441 -43.09 -46.15 -13.14
N LYS A 442 -44.06 -46.94 -13.65
CA LYS A 442 -44.99 -47.69 -12.80
C LYS A 442 -44.34 -49.02 -12.37
N ARG A 443 -44.29 -49.26 -11.06
CA ARG A 443 -43.83 -50.55 -10.51
C ARG A 443 -44.77 -51.68 -10.95
N ILE A 444 -44.20 -52.77 -11.45
CA ILE A 444 -44.92 -53.92 -12.05
C ILE A 444 -45.66 -54.81 -11.04
N PHE A 445 -45.29 -54.79 -9.76
CA PHE A 445 -46.01 -55.54 -8.71
C PHE A 445 -46.77 -54.59 -7.79
N GLY A 446 -48.09 -54.49 -7.99
CA GLY A 446 -49.00 -53.86 -7.05
C GLY A 446 -49.27 -54.81 -5.86
N ARG A 447 -49.11 -54.32 -4.62
CA ARG A 447 -49.68 -55.00 -3.45
C ARG A 447 -51.18 -54.73 -3.40
N PRO A 448 -52.03 -55.73 -3.09
CA PRO A 448 -53.45 -55.48 -2.89
C PRO A 448 -53.69 -54.83 -1.51
N ASP A 449 -54.42 -53.71 -1.55
CA ASP A 449 -55.21 -53.07 -0.51
C ASP A 449 -54.83 -53.22 0.97
N ALA A 450 -54.29 -52.15 1.58
CA ALA A 450 -54.54 -51.77 2.97
C ALA A 450 -54.20 -50.28 3.20
N PRO A 451 -54.92 -49.56 4.08
CA PRO A 451 -54.95 -48.11 4.14
C PRO A 451 -53.70 -47.48 4.78
N ASP A 452 -53.28 -46.37 4.19
CA ASP A 452 -52.09 -45.60 4.55
C ASP A 452 -52.13 -45.08 6.00
N THR A 453 -51.27 -45.66 6.85
CA THR A 453 -50.74 -44.99 8.04
C THR A 453 -49.22 -44.87 7.86
N PRO A 454 -48.64 -43.66 7.79
CA PRO A 454 -47.20 -43.52 7.66
C PRO A 454 -46.54 -43.37 9.03
N SER A 455 -45.87 -44.43 9.48
CA SER A 455 -44.84 -44.35 10.51
C SER A 455 -43.49 -43.97 9.86
N THR A 456 -43.10 -42.71 10.07
CA THR A 456 -41.73 -42.22 10.39
C THR A 456 -40.52 -42.84 9.67
N SER A 457 -39.81 -42.02 8.87
CA SER A 457 -38.62 -41.30 9.36
C SER A 457 -37.92 -40.42 8.30
N SER A 458 -37.50 -39.24 8.79
CA SER A 458 -36.46 -38.32 8.30
C SER A 458 -36.80 -37.23 7.24
N GLY A 459 -36.62 -35.96 7.66
CA GLY A 459 -36.29 -34.83 6.79
C GLY A 459 -37.32 -33.68 6.75
N SER A 460 -37.20 -32.70 7.64
CA SER A 460 -38.07 -31.52 7.76
C SER A 460 -37.94 -30.49 6.61
N SER A 461 -39.07 -29.99 6.09
CA SER A 461 -39.31 -28.55 5.88
C SER A 461 -40.80 -28.30 5.62
N GLY A 462 -41.48 -27.76 6.63
CA GLY A 462 -42.92 -27.50 6.59
C GLY A 462 -43.26 -26.26 5.78
N GLY A 463 -44.20 -26.40 4.85
CA GLY A 463 -44.92 -25.26 4.27
C GLY A 463 -45.82 -24.59 5.32
N PRO A 464 -46.15 -23.30 5.15
CA PRO A 464 -46.85 -22.53 6.16
C PRO A 464 -48.27 -23.07 6.40
N THR A 465 -48.63 -23.11 7.67
CA THR A 465 -49.94 -23.61 8.13
C THR A 465 -51.07 -22.69 7.62
N PRO A 466 -52.33 -23.18 7.53
CA PRO A 466 -53.48 -22.35 7.16
C PRO A 466 -53.62 -21.09 8.03
N SER A 467 -53.18 -21.14 9.29
CA SER A 467 -53.16 -19.98 10.20
C SER A 467 -52.14 -18.91 9.81
N GLU A 468 -51.00 -19.31 9.23
CA GLU A 468 -49.97 -18.38 8.75
C GLU A 468 -50.36 -17.76 7.41
N ARG A 469 -51.05 -18.53 6.54
CA ARG A 469 -51.66 -17.97 5.32
C ARG A 469 -52.74 -16.94 5.68
N LEU A 470 -53.57 -17.20 6.69
CA LEU A 470 -54.59 -16.25 7.16
C LEU A 470 -53.98 -14.99 7.79
N LYS A 471 -52.87 -15.12 8.52
CA LYS A 471 -52.12 -13.96 9.06
C LYS A 471 -51.44 -13.16 7.95
N ALA A 472 -50.94 -13.81 6.90
CA ALA A 472 -50.34 -13.15 5.75
C ALA A 472 -51.39 -12.41 4.90
N THR A 473 -52.57 -12.98 4.70
CA THR A 473 -53.68 -12.30 4.01
C THR A 473 -54.22 -11.12 4.83
N MET A 474 -54.41 -11.30 6.14
CA MET A 474 -54.79 -10.21 7.07
C MET A 474 -53.78 -9.05 7.09
N LYS A 475 -52.48 -9.37 6.99
CA LYS A 475 -51.41 -8.36 6.92
C LYS A 475 -51.42 -7.63 5.57
N ALA A 476 -51.57 -8.34 4.46
CA ALA A 476 -51.71 -7.75 3.13
C ALA A 476 -52.97 -6.86 3.00
N GLU A 477 -54.08 -7.25 3.62
CA GLU A 477 -55.32 -6.46 3.68
C GLU A 477 -55.13 -5.16 4.50
N ARG A 478 -54.37 -5.25 5.60
CA ARG A 478 -54.01 -4.10 6.45
C ARG A 478 -53.09 -3.13 5.72
N ASP A 479 -52.10 -3.64 5.01
CA ASP A 479 -51.15 -2.83 4.23
C ASP A 479 -51.83 -2.17 3.02
N LYS A 480 -52.80 -2.85 2.38
CA LYS A 480 -53.68 -2.23 1.35
C LYS A 480 -54.53 -1.09 1.91
N ARG A 481 -55.09 -1.24 3.13
CA ARG A 481 -55.88 -0.17 3.77
C ARG A 481 -55.03 1.05 4.14
N ILE A 482 -53.79 0.84 4.60
CA ILE A 482 -52.85 1.93 4.94
C ILE A 482 -52.44 2.70 3.67
N ASN A 483 -52.17 2.00 2.57
CA ASN A 483 -51.83 2.63 1.29
C ASN A 483 -53.04 3.35 0.64
N ALA A 484 -54.26 2.85 0.82
CA ALA A 484 -55.47 3.53 0.37
C ALA A 484 -55.73 4.84 1.14
N SER A 485 -55.46 4.88 2.45
CA SER A 485 -55.55 6.12 3.24
C SER A 485 -54.44 7.14 2.94
N PHE A 486 -53.31 6.71 2.36
CA PHE A 486 -52.27 7.61 1.86
C PHE A 486 -52.59 8.18 0.47
N SER A 487 -53.33 7.42 -0.35
CA SER A 487 -53.66 7.82 -1.73
C SER A 487 -54.81 8.83 -1.80
N SER A 488 -55.70 8.89 -0.80
CA SER A 488 -56.83 9.84 -0.78
C SER A 488 -56.52 11.20 -0.15
N ALA A 489 -55.28 11.47 0.27
CA ALA A 489 -54.86 12.73 0.89
C ALA A 489 -54.24 13.74 -0.10
N SER A 490 -54.29 13.45 -1.41
CA SER A 490 -53.72 14.30 -2.47
C SER A 490 -54.78 14.97 -3.34
N SER A 491 -55.82 15.56 -2.74
CA SER A 491 -56.74 16.44 -3.46
C SER A 491 -57.40 17.45 -2.53
N GLY A 492 -57.12 18.74 -2.76
CA GLY A 492 -58.05 19.84 -2.48
C GLY A 492 -58.11 20.33 -1.03
N VAL A 493 -57.59 21.54 -0.83
CA VAL A 493 -57.78 22.38 0.36
C VAL A 493 -59.27 22.71 0.53
N ASN A 494 -59.84 22.50 1.74
CA ASN A 494 -60.58 23.53 2.49
C ASN A 494 -61.22 22.99 3.80
N PHE A 495 -61.21 23.90 4.78
CA PHE A 495 -62.15 24.05 5.90
C PHE A 495 -61.82 23.47 7.31
N LEU A 496 -61.59 24.43 8.21
CA LEU A 496 -62.08 24.59 9.58
C LEU A 496 -61.76 23.54 10.67
N GLY A 497 -60.92 23.99 11.62
CA GLY A 497 -61.24 24.04 13.04
C GLY A 497 -61.95 22.84 13.68
N ILE A 498 -61.18 21.87 14.15
CA ILE A 498 -61.64 20.92 15.18
C ILE A 498 -60.56 20.80 16.26
N LYS A 499 -60.82 21.44 17.41
CA LYS A 499 -60.23 21.06 18.71
C LYS A 499 -60.80 19.72 19.15
N ARG A 500 -59.98 18.93 19.85
CA ARG A 500 -60.25 17.95 20.95
C ARG A 500 -59.38 16.69 20.76
N LYS A 501 -58.96 15.94 21.77
CA LYS A 501 -58.94 16.06 23.24
C LYS A 501 -57.95 14.98 23.73
N SER A 502 -57.51 15.19 24.96
CA SER A 502 -56.67 14.35 25.81
C SER A 502 -57.12 12.89 26.01
N THR A 503 -56.16 12.14 26.57
CA THR A 503 -56.21 10.89 27.35
C THR A 503 -56.33 9.57 26.59
N THR A 504 -55.29 8.72 26.67
CA THR A 504 -55.34 7.49 27.47
C THR A 504 -53.93 7.06 27.85
N SER A 505 -53.72 6.87 29.15
CA SER A 505 -52.51 6.42 29.84
C SER A 505 -52.24 4.93 29.68
N LEU A 506 -50.98 4.55 29.44
CA LEU A 506 -50.41 3.30 29.96
C LEU A 506 -49.05 3.63 30.57
N GLY A 507 -48.97 3.48 31.89
CA GLY A 507 -47.88 3.95 32.73
C GLY A 507 -46.74 2.95 32.89
N ILE A 508 -45.55 3.49 33.11
CA ILE A 508 -44.49 2.86 33.89
C ILE A 508 -43.97 3.92 34.87
N GLN A 509 -44.08 3.62 36.16
CA GLN A 509 -43.77 4.50 37.29
C GLN A 509 -42.27 4.72 37.47
N LYS A 510 -41.84 5.96 37.70
CA LYS A 510 -40.52 6.31 38.25
C LYS A 510 -40.63 6.48 39.77
N LYS A 511 -39.81 5.73 40.53
CA LYS A 511 -39.54 5.99 41.96
C LYS A 511 -38.65 7.24 42.10
N LYS A 512 -39.04 8.18 42.95
CA LYS A 512 -38.18 9.26 43.49
C LYS A 512 -37.58 8.80 44.82
N PRO A 513 -36.33 9.16 45.14
CA PRO A 513 -35.82 9.12 46.51
C PRO A 513 -36.03 10.46 47.23
N THR A 514 -36.27 10.38 48.53
CA THR A 514 -36.38 11.47 49.50
C THR A 514 -35.00 11.88 50.04
N THR A 515 -34.88 13.16 50.38
CA THR A 515 -33.76 13.82 51.06
C THR A 515 -33.77 13.55 52.57
N ASP A 516 -32.60 13.57 53.22
CA ASP A 516 -32.33 14.33 54.45
C ASP A 516 -30.86 14.18 54.91
N GLY A 517 -30.29 15.28 55.44
CA GLY A 517 -29.29 15.22 56.52
C GLY A 517 -27.82 15.51 56.19
N ALA A 518 -27.34 16.66 56.68
CA ALA A 518 -25.99 17.23 56.63
C ALA A 518 -24.87 16.38 57.29
N ASP A 519 -23.61 16.51 56.83
CA ASP A 519 -22.61 17.38 57.50
C ASP A 519 -21.20 17.38 56.86
N THR A 520 -20.67 18.61 56.73
CA THR A 520 -19.26 19.07 56.79
C THR A 520 -18.14 18.68 55.79
N LYS A 521 -17.62 19.79 55.19
CA LYS A 521 -16.20 20.22 55.04
C LYS A 521 -15.45 20.04 53.70
N ASP A 522 -15.36 21.20 53.04
CA ASP A 522 -14.17 21.92 52.57
C ASP A 522 -13.38 21.51 51.31
N SER A 523 -13.54 22.42 50.32
CA SER A 523 -12.52 23.04 49.46
C SER A 523 -11.99 22.28 48.24
N VAL A 524 -12.53 22.71 47.09
CA VAL A 524 -12.09 22.43 45.72
C VAL A 524 -11.18 23.55 45.22
N LYS A 525 -10.13 23.19 44.48
CA LYS A 525 -9.43 24.02 43.48
C LYS A 525 -9.68 23.39 42.09
N PRO A 526 -9.75 24.16 40.98
CA PRO A 526 -10.42 23.71 39.76
C PRO A 526 -9.50 23.31 38.58
N GLU A 527 -10.14 22.69 37.59
CA GLU A 527 -10.04 22.94 36.13
C GLU A 527 -9.33 21.90 35.22
N ALA A 528 -10.13 21.21 34.38
CA ALA A 528 -9.93 20.99 32.93
C ALA A 528 -11.06 20.11 32.31
N PRO A 529 -11.51 20.36 31.05
CA PRO A 529 -12.59 19.62 30.38
C PRO A 529 -12.12 18.61 29.30
N PRO A 530 -12.97 17.66 28.88
CA PRO A 530 -12.93 17.07 27.53
C PRO A 530 -14.35 16.85 26.93
N PRO A 531 -14.53 16.25 25.73
CA PRO A 531 -13.87 16.48 24.44
C PRO A 531 -14.88 16.71 23.28
N SER A 532 -14.37 17.18 22.15
CA SER A 532 -15.07 17.42 20.87
C SER A 532 -15.26 16.13 20.04
N ASN A 533 -16.46 15.98 19.44
CA ASN A 533 -16.79 14.92 18.46
C ASN A 533 -16.56 15.38 17.00
N PRO A 534 -16.23 14.44 16.07
CA PRO A 534 -15.89 14.72 14.68
C PRO A 534 -17.07 14.67 13.70
N ILE A 535 -16.92 15.47 12.64
CA ILE A 535 -17.80 15.69 11.48
C ILE A 535 -17.82 14.47 10.53
N SER A 536 -18.99 14.07 10.04
CA SER A 536 -19.16 13.04 8.99
C SER A 536 -19.44 13.65 7.61
N LEU A 537 -18.73 13.14 6.60
CA LEU A 537 -18.91 13.38 5.17
C LEU A 537 -20.32 12.98 4.67
N ILE A 538 -20.90 13.82 3.81
CA ILE A 538 -22.03 13.48 2.94
C ILE A 538 -21.50 13.28 1.51
N ALA A 539 -21.79 12.11 0.95
CA ALA A 539 -21.64 11.78 -0.46
C ALA A 539 -22.99 12.05 -1.17
N GLN A 540 -22.96 12.74 -2.30
CA GLN A 540 -24.11 12.93 -3.19
C GLN A 540 -23.91 12.08 -4.45
N GLU A 541 -24.85 11.15 -4.67
CA GLU A 541 -25.07 10.44 -5.94
C GLU A 541 -26.13 11.23 -6.73
N TYR A 542 -25.86 11.50 -8.01
CA TYR A 542 -26.78 12.20 -8.92
C TYR A 542 -27.72 11.21 -9.62
N GLY A 543 -28.99 11.63 -9.70
CA GLY A 543 -30.06 10.95 -10.41
C GLY A 543 -30.09 11.27 -11.90
N ASP A 544 -30.59 10.27 -12.62
CA ASP A 544 -30.96 10.22 -14.03
C ASP A 544 -32.16 11.15 -14.29
N SER A 545 -32.08 12.00 -15.31
CA SER A 545 -33.23 12.80 -15.78
C SER A 545 -33.27 12.75 -17.30
N SER A 546 -34.13 11.89 -17.80
CA SER A 546 -34.73 11.97 -19.12
C SER A 546 -35.77 13.09 -19.15
N ASP A 547 -35.69 14.03 -20.09
CA ASP A 547 -36.87 14.53 -20.80
C ASP A 547 -36.51 15.33 -22.07
N SER A 548 -37.09 14.84 -23.18
CA SER A 548 -37.74 15.56 -24.30
C SER A 548 -37.25 16.96 -24.74
N GLU A 549 -36.64 17.01 -25.93
CA GLU A 549 -37.22 17.60 -27.17
C GLU A 549 -36.54 16.99 -28.42
#